data_AF-A0A221NP74-F1
#
_entry.id   AF-A0A221NP74-F1
#
_cell.length_a   1.000
_cell.length_b   1.000
_cell.length_c   1.000
_cell.angle_alpha   90.00
_cell.angle_beta   90.00
_cell.angle_gamma   90.00
#
_symmetry.space_group_name_H-M   'P 1'
#
loop_
_entity.id
_entity.type
_entity.pdbx_description
1 polymer ?
#
loop_
_entity_poly.entity_id
_entity_poly.type
_entity_poly.pdbx_seq_one_letter_code
_entity_poly.pdbx_strand_id
1 'polypeptide(L)'
;MRRETKLGFALLALLTLTAAGCDERSFTRDYARSVPNSVIQVGEKTDRTWEYVDRDGVSRELNACEDMSPWNGAYSCKSPDGTVELTFSVSKRMRNPTLHIGDEQVPLYCINNGFWGDGLRFCIPASDPAVPPQPVPRRD
;
A
#
# COMPACT_ATOMS: atom_id res chain seq x y z
N MET A 1 -19.33 66.20 26.70
CA MET A 1 -19.67 64.80 27.07
C MET A 1 -19.01 63.87 26.07
N ARG A 2 -18.02 63.08 26.52
CA ARG A 2 -17.38 62.01 25.73
C ARG A 2 -18.40 60.93 25.43
N ARG A 3 -18.46 60.47 24.18
CA ARG A 3 -19.06 59.17 23.82
C ARG A 3 -18.10 58.43 22.92
N GLU A 4 -17.36 57.52 23.55
CA GLU A 4 -16.71 56.40 22.88
C GLU A 4 -17.76 55.34 22.57
N THR A 5 -17.72 54.70 21.40
CA THR A 5 -18.07 53.27 21.31
C THR A 5 -17.52 52.60 20.03
N LYS A 6 -16.40 51.88 20.23
CA LYS A 6 -16.07 50.52 19.75
C LYS A 6 -16.21 50.19 18.25
N LEU A 7 -15.05 50.18 17.58
CA LEU A 7 -14.78 49.36 16.39
C LEU A 7 -15.00 47.87 16.72
N GLY A 8 -16.03 47.28 16.13
CA GLY A 8 -16.22 45.83 16.13
C GLY A 8 -15.31 45.19 15.08
N PHE A 9 -14.22 44.57 15.53
CA PHE A 9 -13.44 43.65 14.72
C PHE A 9 -14.29 42.39 14.49
N ALA A 10 -14.85 42.25 13.29
CA ALA A 10 -15.41 40.99 12.83
C ALA A 10 -14.24 40.03 12.57
N LEU A 11 -13.98 39.12 13.50
CA LEU A 11 -13.14 37.95 13.25
C LEU A 11 -13.82 37.09 12.18
N LEU A 12 -13.36 37.17 10.94
CA LEU A 12 -13.56 36.09 9.97
C LEU A 12 -12.72 34.89 10.44
N ALA A 13 -13.35 33.99 11.19
CA ALA A 13 -12.82 32.66 11.40
C ALA A 13 -12.86 31.91 10.06
N LEU A 14 -11.72 31.87 9.37
CA LEU A 14 -11.48 30.92 8.28
C LEU A 14 -11.56 29.51 8.86
N LEU A 15 -12.73 28.91 8.76
CA LEU A 15 -12.91 27.46 8.82
C LEU A 15 -12.21 26.86 7.61
N THR A 16 -10.90 26.63 7.72
CA THR A 16 -10.21 25.67 6.86
C THR A 16 -10.77 24.29 7.20
N LEU A 17 -11.84 23.90 6.51
CA LEU A 17 -12.20 22.49 6.37
C LEU A 17 -11.02 21.82 5.67
N THR A 18 -10.10 21.25 6.45
CA THR A 18 -9.22 20.22 5.92
C THR A 18 -10.14 19.10 5.46
N ALA A 19 -10.22 18.90 4.14
CA ALA A 19 -10.82 17.72 3.54
C ALA A 19 -10.00 16.49 3.95
N ALA A 20 -10.13 16.06 5.21
CA ALA A 20 -9.60 14.83 5.75
C ALA A 20 -10.67 13.73 5.74
N GLY A 21 -11.66 13.86 4.85
CA GLY A 21 -12.66 12.84 4.56
C GLY A 21 -12.43 12.31 3.16
N CYS A 22 -12.55 10.98 3.01
CA CYS A 22 -12.59 10.22 1.76
C CYS A 22 -11.27 9.60 1.24
N ASP A 23 -10.39 9.13 2.14
CA ASP A 23 -9.48 8.03 1.82
C ASP A 23 -9.19 7.21 3.09
N GLU A 24 -10.23 6.59 3.67
CA GLU A 24 -10.05 5.64 4.78
C GLU A 24 -9.33 4.39 4.28
N ARG A 25 -8.00 4.45 4.29
CA ARG A 25 -7.14 3.30 4.00
C ARG A 25 -6.78 2.61 5.30
N SER A 26 -6.72 1.29 5.24
CA SER A 26 -6.40 0.45 6.39
C SER A 26 -4.97 0.67 6.92
N PHE A 27 -4.04 1.14 6.06
CA PHE A 27 -2.69 1.52 6.42
C PHE A 27 -2.07 2.49 5.41
N THR A 28 -0.90 3.04 5.74
CA THR A 28 -0.12 3.93 4.88
C THR A 28 1.08 3.20 4.27
N ARG A 29 1.68 3.82 3.25
CA ARG A 29 2.93 3.32 2.65
C ARG A 29 4.08 3.29 3.66
N ASP A 30 4.18 4.32 4.49
CA ASP A 30 5.24 4.40 5.51
C ASP A 30 5.06 3.32 6.57
N TYR A 31 3.82 3.00 6.93
CA TYR A 31 3.53 1.86 7.78
C TYR A 31 3.99 0.55 7.12
N ALA A 32 3.64 0.31 5.86
CA ALA A 32 4.09 -0.89 5.15
C ALA A 32 5.63 -1.01 5.14
N ARG A 33 6.35 0.09 4.96
CA ARG A 33 7.83 0.11 5.05
C ARG A 33 8.39 -0.28 6.41
N SER A 34 7.61 -0.15 7.48
CA SER A 34 8.00 -0.57 8.83
C SER A 34 7.58 -2.00 9.21
N VAL A 35 6.77 -2.65 8.36
CA VAL A 35 6.28 -4.02 8.62
C VAL A 35 7.17 -5.02 7.89
N PRO A 36 7.79 -5.99 8.59
CA PRO A 36 8.54 -7.06 7.95
C PRO A 36 7.69 -7.89 6.98
N ASN A 37 8.35 -8.42 5.94
CA ASN A 37 7.72 -9.21 4.86
C ASN A 37 6.64 -8.44 4.09
N SER A 38 6.66 -7.10 4.15
CA SER A 38 5.85 -6.24 3.31
C SER A 38 6.48 -6.09 1.93
N VAL A 39 5.69 -5.60 0.97
CA VAL A 39 6.11 -5.44 -0.42
C VAL A 39 5.59 -4.11 -0.93
N ILE A 40 6.46 -3.29 -1.51
CA ILE A 40 6.17 -1.91 -1.90
C ILE A 40 6.56 -1.67 -3.36
N GLN A 41 5.63 -1.16 -4.16
CA GLN A 41 5.92 -0.73 -5.53
C GLN A 41 6.63 0.63 -5.49
N VAL A 42 7.79 0.74 -6.12
CA VAL A 42 8.59 1.98 -6.19
C VAL A 42 8.71 2.46 -7.65
N GLY A 43 9.37 3.59 -7.88
CA GLY A 43 9.57 4.17 -9.21
C GLY A 43 8.37 4.96 -9.75
N GLU A 44 8.45 5.35 -11.02
CA GLU A 44 7.45 6.19 -11.69
C GLU A 44 6.93 5.53 -12.98
N LYS A 45 5.62 5.68 -13.23
CA LYS A 45 4.95 5.27 -14.48
C LYS A 45 5.36 3.87 -15.00
N THR A 46 6.27 3.81 -15.98
CA THR A 46 6.72 2.59 -16.67
C THR A 46 7.83 1.85 -15.93
N ASP A 47 8.55 2.53 -15.05
CA ASP A 47 9.74 2.01 -14.37
C ASP A 47 9.38 1.51 -12.97
N ARG A 48 8.11 1.12 -12.79
CA ARG A 48 7.62 0.64 -11.51
C ARG A 48 8.16 -0.75 -11.23
N THR A 49 9.06 -0.82 -10.27
CA THR A 49 9.59 -2.07 -9.72
C THR A 49 8.97 -2.35 -8.36
N TRP A 50 9.37 -3.47 -7.75
CA TRP A 50 8.95 -3.84 -6.40
C TRP A 50 10.16 -3.95 -5.49
N GLU A 51 9.97 -3.56 -4.25
CA GLU A 51 10.86 -3.85 -3.14
C GLU A 51 10.11 -4.69 -2.11
N TYR A 52 10.84 -5.45 -1.29
CA TYR A 52 10.30 -6.11 -0.11
C TYR A 52 11.05 -5.63 1.13
N VAL A 53 10.38 -5.61 2.29
CA VAL A 53 11.00 -5.37 3.58
C VAL A 53 11.39 -6.72 4.16
N ASP A 54 12.68 -6.95 4.35
CA ASP A 54 13.17 -8.21 4.93
C ASP A 54 12.81 -8.31 6.42
N ARG A 55 13.15 -9.45 7.04
CA ARG A 55 12.86 -9.70 8.46
C ARG A 55 13.55 -8.73 9.41
N ASP A 56 14.64 -8.11 8.97
CA ASP A 56 15.39 -7.11 9.73
C ASP A 56 14.84 -5.69 9.53
N GLY A 57 13.77 -5.53 8.75
CA GLY A 57 13.14 -4.23 8.48
C GLY A 57 13.84 -3.43 7.38
N VAL A 58 14.71 -4.06 6.57
CA VAL A 58 15.46 -3.39 5.52
C VAL A 58 14.76 -3.57 4.18
N SER A 59 14.60 -2.48 3.42
CA SER A 59 14.07 -2.55 2.05
C SER A 59 15.10 -3.16 1.11
N ARG A 60 14.67 -4.14 0.32
CA ARG A 60 15.47 -4.89 -0.65
C ARG A 60 14.76 -4.91 -1.99
N GLU A 61 15.52 -4.77 -3.07
CA GLU A 61 14.97 -4.76 -4.42
C GLU A 61 14.52 -6.16 -4.87
N LEU A 62 13.42 -6.20 -5.64
CA LEU A 62 13.05 -7.32 -6.50
C LEU A 62 13.33 -6.94 -7.95
N ASN A 63 13.77 -7.92 -8.74
CA ASN A 63 13.89 -7.79 -10.18
C ASN A 63 12.52 -7.50 -10.82
N ALA A 64 12.55 -7.06 -12.08
CA ALA A 64 11.34 -6.89 -12.87
C ALA A 64 10.49 -8.16 -12.88
N CYS A 65 9.16 -7.99 -12.78
CA CYS A 65 8.26 -9.12 -12.75
C CYS A 65 8.12 -9.76 -14.15
N GLU A 66 8.25 -11.07 -14.22
CA GLU A 66 8.04 -11.86 -15.43
C GLU A 66 6.61 -12.41 -15.47
N ASP A 67 6.00 -12.46 -16.66
CA ASP A 67 4.72 -13.16 -16.84
C ASP A 67 4.98 -14.65 -17.07
N MET A 68 4.62 -15.45 -16.07
CA MET A 68 4.78 -16.89 -16.00
C MET A 68 3.64 -17.65 -16.71
N SER A 69 2.58 -16.95 -17.17
CA SER A 69 1.41 -17.60 -17.79
C SER A 69 1.08 -17.02 -19.17
N PRO A 70 0.98 -17.84 -20.22
CA PRO A 70 0.55 -17.36 -21.53
C PRO A 70 -0.93 -16.93 -21.60
N TRP A 71 -1.75 -17.22 -20.58
CA TRP A 71 -3.21 -17.05 -20.66
C TRP A 71 -3.83 -16.30 -19.49
N ASN A 72 -3.26 -16.41 -18.27
CA ASN A 72 -3.92 -15.96 -17.04
C ASN A 72 -3.21 -14.80 -16.33
N GLY A 73 -2.06 -14.33 -16.83
CA GLY A 73 -1.28 -13.23 -16.26
C GLY A 73 -0.85 -13.54 -14.82
N ALA A 74 0.04 -14.52 -14.68
CA ALA A 74 0.62 -14.90 -13.40
C ALA A 74 2.03 -14.32 -13.34
N TYR A 75 2.27 -13.38 -12.45
CA TYR A 75 3.53 -12.64 -12.38
C TYR A 75 4.41 -13.15 -11.26
N SER A 76 5.71 -13.18 -11.50
CA SER A 76 6.75 -13.50 -10.52
C SER A 76 7.85 -12.44 -10.56
N CYS A 77 8.24 -11.92 -9.40
CA CYS A 77 9.34 -10.97 -9.24
C CYS A 77 10.28 -11.51 -8.16
N LYS A 78 11.53 -11.81 -8.52
CA LYS A 78 12.49 -12.46 -7.62
C LYS A 78 13.54 -11.47 -7.10
N SER A 79 14.03 -11.68 -5.90
CA SER A 79 15.24 -11.00 -5.43
C SER A 79 16.44 -11.35 -6.32
N PRO A 80 17.48 -10.51 -6.38
CA PRO A 80 18.68 -10.78 -7.18
C PRO A 80 19.37 -12.11 -6.87
N ASP A 81 19.30 -12.57 -5.62
CA ASP A 81 19.84 -13.85 -5.16
C ASP A 81 18.87 -15.03 -5.30
N GLY A 82 17.62 -14.77 -5.72
CA GLY A 82 16.57 -15.78 -5.92
C GLY A 82 15.98 -16.36 -4.64
N THR A 83 16.33 -15.83 -3.46
CA THR A 83 15.86 -16.36 -2.16
C THR A 83 14.45 -15.92 -1.80
N VAL A 84 13.99 -14.81 -2.37
CA VAL A 84 12.68 -14.24 -2.16
C VAL A 84 11.96 -14.09 -3.49
N GLU A 85 10.68 -14.45 -3.52
CA GLU A 85 9.85 -14.35 -4.71
C GLU A 85 8.48 -13.77 -4.38
N LEU A 86 8.10 -12.68 -5.05
CA LEU A 86 6.75 -12.15 -5.05
C LEU A 86 5.97 -12.78 -6.20
N THR A 87 4.85 -13.43 -5.88
CA THR A 87 3.91 -13.96 -6.89
C THR A 87 2.55 -13.30 -6.78
N PHE A 88 1.87 -13.12 -7.91
CA PHE A 88 0.47 -12.66 -7.94
C PHE A 88 -0.18 -12.95 -9.29
N SER A 89 -1.51 -12.97 -9.34
CA SER A 89 -2.29 -13.14 -10.56
C SER A 89 -3.06 -11.86 -10.93
N VAL A 90 -3.26 -11.61 -12.23
CA VAL A 90 -4.07 -10.49 -12.77
C VAL A 90 -3.51 -9.10 -12.44
N SER A 91 -2.90 -8.43 -13.42
CA SER A 91 -2.20 -7.15 -13.25
C SER A 91 -3.02 -5.98 -12.69
N LYS A 92 -4.34 -5.91 -12.97
CA LYS A 92 -5.18 -4.78 -12.54
C LYS A 92 -5.59 -4.82 -11.06
N ARG A 93 -5.79 -6.00 -10.47
CA ARG A 93 -6.21 -6.14 -9.06
C ARG A 93 -5.23 -6.90 -8.18
N MET A 94 -4.18 -7.49 -8.74
CA MET A 94 -3.16 -8.25 -8.00
C MET A 94 -3.81 -9.26 -7.03
N ARG A 95 -4.40 -10.31 -7.59
CA ARG A 95 -5.06 -11.38 -6.85
C ARG A 95 -4.04 -12.37 -6.29
N ASN A 96 -4.31 -12.86 -5.09
CA ASN A 96 -3.48 -13.82 -4.36
C ASN A 96 -2.00 -13.41 -4.33
N PRO A 97 -1.67 -12.18 -3.88
CA PRO A 97 -0.28 -11.80 -3.73
C PRO A 97 0.34 -12.60 -2.58
N THR A 98 1.47 -13.24 -2.86
CA THR A 98 2.20 -14.06 -1.88
C THR A 98 3.68 -13.77 -2.01
N LEU A 99 4.32 -13.47 -0.89
CA LEU A 99 5.78 -13.40 -0.78
C LEU A 99 6.30 -14.77 -0.31
N HIS A 100 7.18 -15.37 -1.09
CA HIS A 100 7.86 -16.62 -0.76
C HIS A 100 9.25 -16.29 -0.23
N ILE A 101 9.63 -16.84 0.92
CA ILE A 101 10.93 -16.62 1.57
C ILE A 101 11.50 -18.00 1.91
N GLY A 102 12.36 -18.54 1.05
CA GLY A 102 12.70 -19.96 1.10
C GLY A 102 11.44 -20.83 0.97
N ASP A 103 11.17 -21.67 1.97
CA ASP A 103 9.98 -22.53 2.01
C ASP A 103 8.74 -21.86 2.65
N GLU A 104 8.90 -20.65 3.20
CA GLU A 104 7.80 -19.93 3.84
C GLU A 104 6.94 -19.19 2.81
N GLN A 105 5.62 -19.32 2.92
CA GLN A 105 4.65 -18.56 2.14
C GLN A 105 3.96 -17.52 3.03
N VAL A 106 4.09 -16.25 2.67
CA VAL A 106 3.47 -15.12 3.37
C VAL A 106 2.39 -14.53 2.47
N PRO A 107 1.10 -14.85 2.69
CA PRO A 107 0.00 -14.21 2.00
C PRO A 107 -0.03 -12.71 2.30
N LEU A 108 -0.25 -11.89 1.30
CA LEU A 108 -0.24 -10.44 1.42
C LEU A 108 -1.63 -9.84 1.25
N TYR A 109 -1.84 -8.70 1.89
CA TYR A 109 -2.97 -7.81 1.63
C TYR A 109 -2.44 -6.50 1.07
N CYS A 110 -2.87 -6.15 -0.15
CA CYS A 110 -2.36 -5.00 -0.89
C CYS A 110 -3.41 -3.90 -1.00
N ILE A 111 -2.96 -2.65 -0.86
CA ILE A 111 -3.73 -1.46 -1.20
C ILE A 111 -2.93 -0.58 -2.16
N ASN A 112 -3.54 0.49 -2.67
CA ASN A 112 -2.86 1.49 -3.47
C ASN A 112 -2.78 2.82 -2.72
N ASN A 113 -1.93 3.71 -3.21
CA ASN A 113 -1.81 5.07 -2.71
C ASN A 113 -3.01 5.97 -3.08
N GLY A 114 -4.20 5.38 -3.26
CA GLY A 114 -5.48 6.02 -3.57
C GLY A 114 -5.56 6.72 -4.92
N PHE A 115 -6.71 7.36 -5.17
CA PHE A 115 -7.05 7.98 -6.45
C PHE A 115 -6.22 9.23 -6.76
N TRP A 116 -5.85 10.00 -5.73
CA TRP A 116 -5.09 11.25 -5.86
C TRP A 116 -3.57 11.08 -5.67
N GLY A 117 -3.10 9.87 -5.36
CA GLY A 117 -1.68 9.58 -5.19
C GLY A 117 -0.99 9.15 -6.49
N ASP A 118 0.26 8.71 -6.34
CA ASP A 118 1.06 8.12 -7.42
C ASP A 118 0.48 6.79 -7.97
N GLY A 119 -0.57 6.25 -7.34
CA GLY A 119 -1.17 4.96 -7.66
C GLY A 119 -0.21 3.79 -7.45
N LEU A 120 0.86 3.97 -6.66
CA LEU A 120 1.77 2.89 -6.28
C LEU A 120 1.06 1.97 -5.28
N ARG A 121 1.33 0.67 -5.42
CA ARG A 121 0.78 -0.34 -4.52
C ARG A 121 1.75 -0.65 -3.41
N PHE A 122 1.21 -1.06 -2.28
CA PHE A 122 1.98 -1.55 -1.15
C PHE A 122 1.14 -2.57 -0.39
N CYS A 123 1.81 -3.57 0.15
CA CYS A 123 1.22 -4.76 0.71
C CYS A 123 1.88 -5.08 2.03
N ILE A 124 1.11 -5.58 2.99
CA ILE A 124 1.59 -6.10 4.27
C ILE A 124 1.15 -7.56 4.41
N PRO A 125 1.76 -8.35 5.33
CA PRO A 125 1.27 -9.69 5.65
C PRO A 125 -0.23 -9.66 5.97
N ALA A 126 -0.99 -10.60 5.41
CA ALA A 126 -2.44 -10.66 5.62
C ALA A 126 -2.84 -10.93 7.08
N SER A 127 -1.90 -11.37 7.91
CA SER A 127 -2.04 -11.56 9.36
C SER A 127 -1.82 -10.28 10.18
N ASP A 128 -1.39 -9.19 9.56
CA ASP A 128 -1.11 -7.92 10.25
C ASP A 128 -2.41 -7.29 10.79
N PRO A 129 -2.42 -6.74 12.02
CA PRO A 129 -3.62 -6.18 12.64
C PRO A 129 -4.21 -4.96 11.91
N ALA A 130 -3.44 -4.28 11.05
CA ALA A 130 -3.96 -3.20 10.21
C ALA A 130 -4.78 -3.72 9.01
N VAL A 131 -4.74 -5.03 8.73
CA VAL A 131 -5.54 -5.64 7.66
C VAL A 131 -7.00 -5.74 8.10
N PRO A 132 -7.96 -5.21 7.33
CA PRO A 132 -9.37 -5.31 7.67
C PRO A 132 -9.83 -6.77 7.69
N PRO A 133 -10.77 -7.11 8.60
CA PRO A 133 -11.40 -8.42 8.60
C PRO A 133 -11.98 -8.72 7.20
N GLN A 134 -11.53 -9.80 6.59
CA GLN A 134 -12.09 -10.21 5.31
C GLN A 134 -13.53 -10.69 5.53
N PRO A 135 -14.49 -10.34 4.66
CA PRO A 135 -15.85 -10.84 4.76
C PRO A 135 -15.82 -12.37 4.76
N VAL A 136 -16.34 -12.99 5.82
CA VAL A 136 -16.53 -14.43 5.85
C VAL A 136 -17.54 -14.77 4.75
N PRO A 137 -17.25 -15.72 3.83
CA PRO A 137 -18.23 -16.15 2.84
C PRO A 137 -19.52 -16.55 3.56
N ARG A 138 -20.63 -15.88 3.24
CA ARG A 138 -21.94 -16.38 3.67
C ARG A 138 -22.12 -17.75 3.03
N ARG A 139 -22.28 -18.78 3.87
CA ARG A 139 -22.84 -20.05 3.42
C ARG A 139 -24.33 -19.78 3.20
N ASP A 140 -24.71 -19.62 1.94
CA ASP A 140 -26.12 -19.73 1.51
C ASP A 140 -26.54 -21.21 1.48
#